data_AF-A0A832R310-F1
#
_entry.id   AF-A0A832R310-F1
#
_cell.length_a   1.000
_cell.length_b   1.000
_cell.length_c   1.000
_cell.angle_alpha   90.00
_cell.angle_beta   90.00
_cell.angle_gamma   90.00
#
_symmetry.space_group_name_H-M   'P 1'
#
loop_
_entity.id
_entity.type
_entity.pdbx_description
1 polymer ?
#
loop_
_entity_poly.entity_id
_entity_poly.type
_entity_poly.pdbx_seq_one_letter_code
_entity_poly.pdbx_strand_id
1 'polypeptide(L)'
;MEITPLLSLFGDMSQLDFVKLNFNQESVNMMNLAIAFIMFGVALSIRPGHFRTVFLNPKPVVIGAVAQYVVLPALTYLLVLIIRPSTPVALGMILIAACPGGNVSNLISSVSKANVTLSLSLTTITTVMSLIMTPFNFAFWGGLYAKHSPLLVPISIDPIEMFRTVFLILGIPVILGMFIGMRFPKFSKRMDKPIQAASVIFFIGFIVAALAGNFSIFIKYIHLIFLLVLLHNGLAFSSGY
;
A
#
# COMPACT_ATOMS: atom_id res chain seq x y z
N MET A 1 -26.20 -10.16 18.82
CA MET A 1 -27.03 -9.86 17.64
C MET A 1 -26.21 -10.28 16.43
N GLU A 2 -26.75 -11.21 15.64
CA GLU A 2 -26.04 -12.09 14.70
C GLU A 2 -25.22 -11.35 13.64
N ILE A 3 -23.88 -11.35 13.77
CA ILE A 3 -22.92 -10.96 12.71
C ILE A 3 -22.81 -12.09 11.65
N THR A 4 -23.33 -13.28 11.96
CA THR A 4 -23.30 -14.50 11.13
C THR A 4 -23.85 -14.35 9.71
N PRO A 5 -24.94 -13.58 9.43
CA PRO A 5 -25.43 -13.42 8.06
C PRO A 5 -24.46 -12.59 7.21
N LEU A 6 -23.87 -11.54 7.80
CA LEU A 6 -22.94 -10.66 7.10
C LEU A 6 -21.59 -11.34 6.84
N LEU A 7 -21.14 -12.20 7.78
CA LEU A 7 -19.96 -13.04 7.60
C LEU A 7 -20.16 -14.11 6.51
N SER A 8 -21.39 -14.64 6.34
CA SER A 8 -21.67 -15.64 5.29
C SER A 8 -21.50 -15.09 3.86
N LEU A 9 -21.62 -13.77 3.69
CA LEU A 9 -21.40 -13.07 2.41
C LEU A 9 -19.94 -13.20 1.91
N PHE A 10 -19.00 -13.46 2.82
CA PHE A 10 -17.58 -13.61 2.52
C PHE A 10 -17.18 -15.04 2.18
N GLY A 11 -18.07 -16.02 2.32
CA GLY A 11 -17.75 -17.44 2.08
C GLY A 11 -16.71 -18.01 3.04
N ASP A 12 -16.23 -19.22 2.75
CA ASP A 12 -15.24 -19.92 3.58
C ASP A 12 -13.80 -19.49 3.22
N MET A 13 -13.27 -18.55 4.00
CA MET A 13 -11.92 -17.99 3.82
C MET A 13 -10.79 -18.96 4.15
N SER A 14 -11.05 -20.05 4.89
CA SER A 14 -10.01 -21.02 5.25
C SER A 14 -9.40 -21.69 4.02
N GLN A 15 -10.14 -21.72 2.90
CA GLN A 15 -9.65 -22.23 1.62
C GLN A 15 -8.41 -21.47 1.12
N LEU A 16 -8.26 -20.18 1.47
CA LEU A 16 -7.14 -19.35 1.06
C LEU A 16 -5.84 -19.64 1.82
N ASP A 17 -5.89 -20.27 3.00
CA ASP A 17 -4.68 -20.58 3.78
C ASP A 17 -3.79 -21.62 3.08
N PHE A 18 -4.36 -22.46 2.20
CA PHE A 18 -3.67 -23.53 1.49
C PHE A 18 -3.36 -23.21 0.02
N VAL A 19 -3.79 -22.04 -0.48
CA VAL A 19 -3.55 -21.65 -1.87
C VAL A 19 -2.08 -21.29 -2.05
N LYS A 20 -1.37 -22.11 -2.83
CA LYS A 20 -0.02 -21.79 -3.30
C LYS A 20 -0.10 -21.13 -4.67
N LEU A 21 0.20 -19.83 -4.71
CA LEU A 21 0.35 -19.10 -5.96
C LEU A 21 1.67 -19.49 -6.64
N ASN A 22 1.68 -19.48 -7.97
CA ASN A 22 2.85 -19.78 -8.77
C ASN A 22 3.79 -18.56 -8.82
N PHE A 23 4.46 -18.29 -7.70
CA PHE A 23 5.53 -17.31 -7.61
C PHE A 23 6.86 -18.03 -7.48
N ASN A 24 7.62 -18.08 -8.57
CA ASN A 24 9.04 -18.45 -8.50
C ASN A 24 9.87 -17.25 -8.00
N GLN A 25 11.15 -17.50 -7.66
CA GLN A 25 12.05 -16.45 -7.17
C GLN A 25 12.18 -15.29 -8.18
N GLU A 26 12.13 -15.57 -9.48
CA GLU A 26 12.18 -14.57 -10.53
C GLU A 26 10.97 -13.63 -10.49
N SER A 27 9.75 -14.16 -10.31
CA SER A 27 8.53 -13.37 -10.20
C SER A 27 8.54 -12.47 -8.97
N VAL A 28 9.05 -12.96 -7.83
CA VAL A 28 9.24 -12.16 -6.61
C VAL A 28 10.25 -11.04 -6.85
N ASN A 29 11.36 -11.32 -7.53
CA ASN A 29 12.36 -10.31 -7.86
C ASN A 29 11.79 -9.25 -8.83
N MET A 30 11.01 -9.66 -9.83
CA MET A 30 10.32 -8.75 -10.75
C MET A 30 9.31 -7.86 -10.02
N MET A 31 8.55 -8.42 -9.07
CA MET A 31 7.62 -7.66 -8.23
C MET A 31 8.36 -6.59 -7.42
N ASN A 32 9.44 -6.99 -6.74
CA ASN A 32 10.25 -6.07 -5.94
C ASN A 32 10.86 -4.97 -6.80
N LEU A 33 11.32 -5.30 -8.02
CA LEU A 33 11.81 -4.33 -8.99
C LEU A 33 10.69 -3.37 -9.45
N ALA A 34 9.48 -3.88 -9.67
CA ALA A 34 8.33 -3.06 -10.06
C ALA A 34 7.98 -2.04 -8.97
N ILE A 35 7.88 -2.50 -7.72
CA ILE A 35 7.61 -1.65 -6.55
C ILE A 35 8.71 -0.60 -6.42
N ALA A 36 9.98 -1.02 -6.51
CA ALA A 36 11.12 -0.11 -6.42
C ALA A 36 11.06 0.98 -7.50
N PHE A 37 10.76 0.61 -8.75
CA PHE A 37 10.69 1.55 -9.87
C PHE A 37 9.51 2.54 -9.73
N ILE A 38 8.35 2.07 -9.26
CA ILE A 38 7.19 2.92 -8.95
C ILE A 38 7.54 3.92 -7.85
N MET A 39 8.12 3.44 -6.75
CA MET A 39 8.46 4.30 -5.60
C MET A 39 9.54 5.31 -5.97
N PHE A 40 10.51 4.92 -6.80
CA PHE A 40 11.46 5.85 -7.39
C PHE A 40 10.76 6.92 -8.23
N GLY A 41 9.82 6.52 -9.09
CA GLY A 41 9.04 7.45 -9.93
C GLY A 41 8.21 8.43 -9.11
N VAL A 42 7.53 7.97 -8.05
CA VAL A 42 6.80 8.83 -7.10
C VAL A 42 7.75 9.80 -6.40
N ALA A 43 8.88 9.29 -5.89
CA ALA A 43 9.86 10.10 -5.18
C ALA A 43 10.59 11.11 -6.08
N LEU A 44 10.78 10.78 -7.36
CA LEU A 44 11.38 11.67 -8.35
C LEU A 44 10.51 12.91 -8.58
N SER A 45 9.19 12.81 -8.40
CA SER A 45 8.24 13.93 -8.54
C SER A 45 8.22 14.87 -7.33
N ILE A 46 8.89 14.52 -6.22
CA ILE A 46 8.91 15.34 -5.01
C ILE A 46 9.65 16.66 -5.29
N ARG A 47 9.07 17.77 -4.82
CA ARG A 47 9.61 19.12 -4.98
C ARG A 47 9.73 19.81 -3.62
N PRO A 48 10.76 20.66 -3.41
CA PRO A 48 10.86 21.49 -2.21
C PRO A 48 9.60 22.33 -1.94
N GLY A 49 8.92 22.79 -3.00
CA GLY A 49 7.68 23.56 -2.88
C GLY A 49 6.53 22.81 -2.20
N HIS A 50 6.48 21.48 -2.30
CA HIS A 50 5.44 20.68 -1.63
C HIS A 50 5.61 20.72 -0.10
N PHE A 51 6.86 20.74 0.39
CA PHE A 51 7.14 20.91 1.82
C PHE A 51 6.75 22.30 2.33
N ARG A 52 6.83 23.34 1.49
CA ARG A 52 6.40 24.69 1.88
C ARG A 52 4.93 24.74 2.27
N THR A 53 4.05 24.02 1.56
CA THR A 53 2.61 23.93 1.90
C THR A 53 2.40 23.37 3.30
N VAL A 54 3.24 22.42 3.72
CA VAL A 54 3.21 21.80 5.06
C VAL A 54 3.46 22.83 6.13
N PHE A 55 4.50 23.65 5.95
CA PHE A 55 4.86 24.68 6.93
C PHE A 55 3.84 25.82 6.98
N LEU A 56 3.28 26.20 5.82
CA LEU A 56 2.31 27.30 5.74
C LEU A 56 0.90 26.90 6.18
N ASN A 57 0.49 25.67 5.88
CA ASN A 57 -0.84 25.15 6.17
C ASN A 57 -0.74 23.70 6.71
N PRO A 58 -0.22 23.50 7.93
CA PRO A 58 0.05 22.16 8.45
C PRO A 58 -1.22 21.37 8.78
N LYS A 59 -2.31 22.02 9.19
CA LYS A 59 -3.51 21.33 9.70
C LYS A 59 -4.07 20.27 8.72
N PRO A 60 -4.37 20.58 7.45
CA PRO A 60 -4.96 19.59 6.54
C PRO A 60 -3.97 18.46 6.21
N VAL A 61 -2.69 18.78 6.17
CA VAL A 61 -1.61 17.84 5.88
C VAL A 61 -1.43 16.84 7.02
N VAL A 62 -1.41 17.33 8.27
CA VAL A 62 -1.30 16.48 9.47
C VAL A 62 -2.54 15.60 9.61
N ILE A 63 -3.74 16.15 9.41
CA ILE A 63 -4.99 15.38 9.44
C ILE A 63 -4.93 14.25 8.40
N GLY A 64 -4.52 14.55 7.16
CA GLY A 64 -4.37 13.53 6.12
C GLY A 64 -3.32 12.47 6.47
N ALA A 65 -2.19 12.86 7.07
CA ALA A 65 -1.15 11.91 7.47
C ALA A 65 -1.61 11.01 8.62
N VAL A 66 -2.36 11.55 9.58
CA VAL A 66 -2.98 10.77 10.67
C VAL A 66 -4.05 9.84 10.12
N ALA A 67 -4.88 10.29 9.19
CA ALA A 67 -5.86 9.45 8.51
C ALA A 67 -5.19 8.26 7.82
N GLN A 68 -4.10 8.52 7.07
CA GLN A 68 -3.36 7.50 6.33
C GLN A 68 -2.64 6.49 7.24
N TYR A 69 -1.92 6.95 8.26
CA TYR A 69 -1.00 6.10 9.02
C TYR A 69 -1.49 5.64 10.37
N VAL A 70 -2.61 6.17 10.86
CA VAL A 70 -3.18 5.80 12.16
C VAL A 70 -4.58 5.28 11.96
N VAL A 71 -5.47 6.10 11.39
CA VAL A 71 -6.90 5.76 11.28
C VAL A 71 -7.10 4.57 10.35
N LEU A 72 -6.56 4.62 9.12
CA LEU A 72 -6.73 3.55 8.15
C LEU A 72 -6.15 2.21 8.66
N PRO A 73 -4.88 2.08 9.09
CA PRO A 73 -4.36 0.84 9.67
C PRO A 73 -5.18 0.32 10.86
N ALA A 74 -5.66 1.19 11.75
CA ALA A 74 -6.49 0.80 12.87
C ALA A 74 -7.85 0.25 12.42
N LEU A 75 -8.51 0.92 11.47
CA LEU A 75 -9.78 0.45 10.88
C LEU A 75 -9.58 -0.86 10.12
N THR A 76 -8.49 -1.02 9.38
CA THR A 76 -8.15 -2.27 8.70
C THR A 76 -7.90 -3.39 9.71
N TYR A 77 -7.20 -3.12 10.81
CA TYR A 77 -7.01 -4.09 11.89
C TYR A 77 -8.36 -4.53 12.49
N LEU A 78 -9.25 -3.58 12.81
CA LEU A 78 -10.59 -3.89 13.30
C LEU A 78 -11.40 -4.70 12.27
N LEU A 79 -11.31 -4.35 10.99
CA LEU A 79 -11.97 -5.06 9.91
C LEU A 79 -11.53 -6.52 9.84
N VAL A 80 -10.23 -6.80 9.91
CA VAL A 80 -9.73 -8.18 9.86
C VAL A 80 -10.06 -8.97 11.14
N LEU A 81 -10.23 -8.31 12.29
CA LEU A 81 -10.72 -8.97 13.50
C LEU A 81 -12.21 -9.35 13.42
N ILE A 82 -13.01 -8.52 12.76
CA ILE A 82 -14.45 -8.77 12.56
C ILE A 82 -14.65 -9.86 11.50
N ILE A 83 -14.03 -9.71 10.33
CA ILE A 83 -14.24 -10.60 9.19
C ILE A 83 -13.45 -11.92 9.32
N ARG A 84 -12.31 -11.89 10.00
CA ARG A 84 -11.41 -13.04 10.19
C ARG A 84 -11.04 -13.73 8.88
N PRO A 85 -10.50 -13.02 7.88
CA PRO A 85 -10.04 -13.66 6.66
C PRO A 85 -8.82 -14.55 6.96
N SER A 86 -8.41 -15.34 5.97
CA SER A 86 -7.19 -16.15 6.05
C SER A 86 -5.99 -15.29 6.48
N THR A 87 -5.06 -15.89 7.21
CA THR A 87 -3.95 -15.12 7.80
C THR A 87 -3.10 -14.40 6.75
N PRO A 88 -2.77 -15.00 5.59
CA PRO A 88 -2.06 -14.30 4.52
C PRO A 88 -2.84 -13.08 3.98
N VAL A 89 -4.17 -13.18 3.87
CA VAL A 89 -5.02 -12.08 3.40
C VAL A 89 -5.08 -10.97 4.45
N ALA A 90 -5.28 -11.30 5.72
CA ALA A 90 -5.29 -10.31 6.81
C ALA A 90 -3.98 -9.51 6.86
N LEU A 91 -2.83 -10.20 6.85
CA LEU A 91 -1.52 -9.55 6.86
C LEU A 91 -1.30 -8.71 5.58
N GLY A 92 -1.74 -9.20 4.41
CA GLY A 92 -1.73 -8.43 3.17
C GLY A 92 -2.55 -7.14 3.26
N MET A 93 -3.75 -7.18 3.84
CA MET A 93 -4.60 -6.00 4.05
C MET A 93 -3.94 -4.98 4.99
N ILE A 94 -3.36 -5.44 6.11
CA ILE A 94 -2.64 -4.57 7.05
C ILE A 94 -1.43 -3.91 6.37
N LEU A 95 -0.67 -4.66 5.56
CA LEU A 95 0.46 -4.11 4.81
C LEU A 95 0.00 -3.04 3.81
N ILE A 96 -1.09 -3.29 3.07
CA ILE A 96 -1.67 -2.31 2.13
C ILE A 96 -2.07 -1.02 2.87
N ALA A 97 -2.73 -1.14 4.03
CA ALA A 97 -3.14 0.01 4.85
C ALA A 97 -1.94 0.80 5.40
N ALA A 98 -0.82 0.13 5.67
CA ALA A 98 0.41 0.74 6.16
C ALA A 98 1.19 1.51 5.07
N CYS A 99 0.89 1.28 3.78
CA CYS A 99 1.60 1.93 2.68
C CYS A 99 1.20 3.41 2.50
N PRO A 100 2.11 4.28 1.99
CA PRO A 100 1.76 5.64 1.60
C PRO A 100 0.78 5.66 0.42
N GLY A 101 0.06 6.78 0.27
CA GLY A 101 -0.66 7.08 -0.96
C GLY A 101 0.28 7.25 -2.16
N GLY A 102 -0.25 7.01 -3.36
CA GLY A 102 0.50 7.11 -4.63
C GLY A 102 -0.05 8.15 -5.59
N ASN A 103 0.61 8.36 -6.74
CA ASN A 103 0.29 9.42 -7.70
C ASN A 103 -1.12 9.37 -8.32
N VAL A 104 -1.80 8.22 -8.25
CA VAL A 104 -3.21 8.10 -8.68
C VAL A 104 -4.11 9.03 -7.86
N SER A 105 -3.83 9.26 -6.57
CA SER A 105 -4.58 10.21 -5.75
C SER A 105 -4.47 11.65 -6.26
N ASN A 106 -3.30 12.02 -6.80
CA ASN A 106 -3.08 13.34 -7.39
C ASN A 106 -3.86 13.51 -8.70
N LEU A 107 -3.93 12.46 -9.52
CA LEU A 107 -4.75 12.45 -10.74
C LEU A 107 -6.24 12.56 -10.39
N ILE A 108 -6.73 11.75 -9.45
CA ILE A 108 -8.13 11.80 -9.00
C ILE A 108 -8.46 13.18 -8.44
N SER A 109 -7.61 13.73 -7.56
CA SER A 109 -7.79 15.08 -7.01
C SER A 109 -7.91 16.15 -8.09
N SER A 110 -7.10 16.04 -9.16
CA SER A 110 -7.15 16.96 -10.31
C SER A 110 -8.48 16.85 -11.07
N VAL A 111 -8.92 15.63 -11.38
CA VAL A 111 -10.17 15.39 -12.13
C VAL A 111 -11.40 15.75 -11.28
N SER A 112 -11.34 15.55 -9.97
CA SER A 112 -12.41 15.88 -9.02
C SER A 112 -12.43 17.37 -8.61
N LYS A 113 -11.56 18.22 -9.18
CA LYS A 113 -11.42 19.65 -8.82
C LYS A 113 -11.13 19.88 -7.33
N ALA A 114 -10.48 18.92 -6.68
CA ALA A 114 -10.03 19.03 -5.30
C ALA A 114 -8.73 19.85 -5.21
N ASN A 115 -8.24 20.07 -3.99
CA ASN A 115 -6.99 20.78 -3.75
C ASN A 115 -5.78 19.92 -4.17
N VAL A 116 -5.35 20.04 -5.42
CA VAL A 116 -4.21 19.30 -5.99
C VAL A 116 -2.90 19.61 -5.23
N THR A 117 -2.72 20.86 -4.79
CA THR A 117 -1.54 21.26 -4.01
C THR A 117 -1.49 20.51 -2.67
N LEU A 118 -2.63 20.35 -2.00
CA LEU A 118 -2.73 19.57 -0.78
C LEU A 118 -2.45 18.08 -1.05
N SER A 119 -3.04 17.49 -2.09
CA SER A 119 -2.80 16.08 -2.46
C SER A 119 -1.31 15.79 -2.72
N LEU A 120 -0.64 16.67 -3.47
CA LEU A 120 0.79 16.57 -3.76
C LEU A 120 1.64 16.69 -2.49
N SER A 121 1.27 17.60 -1.60
CA SER A 121 1.97 17.83 -0.33
C SER A 121 1.80 16.65 0.61
N LEU A 122 0.58 16.11 0.70
CA LEU A 122 0.28 14.92 1.49
C LEU A 122 1.05 13.71 0.96
N THR A 123 0.98 13.43 -0.34
CA THR A 123 1.73 12.34 -1.00
C THR A 123 3.22 12.46 -0.73
N THR A 124 3.78 13.69 -0.83
CA THR A 124 5.19 13.95 -0.57
C THR A 124 5.57 13.57 0.87
N ILE A 125 4.83 14.05 1.87
CA ILE A 125 5.14 13.75 3.27
C ILE A 125 4.92 12.29 3.58
N THR A 126 3.81 11.70 3.14
CA THR A 126 3.55 10.29 3.41
C THR A 126 4.62 9.43 2.77
N THR A 127 5.07 9.75 1.55
CA THR A 127 6.19 9.04 0.91
C THR A 127 7.47 9.12 1.74
N VAL A 128 7.81 10.30 2.27
CA VAL A 128 8.97 10.46 3.17
C VAL A 128 8.79 9.69 4.48
N MET A 129 7.62 9.81 5.11
CA MET A 129 7.30 9.13 6.36
C MET A 129 7.24 7.61 6.20
N SER A 130 6.91 7.10 5.00
CA SER A 130 6.76 5.66 4.71
C SER A 130 8.02 4.85 5.01
N LEU A 131 9.19 5.47 4.95
CA LEU A 131 10.49 4.87 5.31
C LEU A 131 10.47 4.25 6.70
N ILE A 132 9.70 4.85 7.61
CA ILE A 132 9.59 4.44 9.01
C ILE A 132 8.17 3.95 9.29
N MET A 133 7.16 4.69 8.85
CA MET A 133 5.76 4.43 9.21
C MET A 133 5.21 3.15 8.60
N THR A 134 5.61 2.78 7.37
CA THR A 134 5.15 1.54 6.73
C THR A 134 5.63 0.29 7.48
N PRO A 135 6.95 0.09 7.69
CA PRO A 135 7.42 -1.08 8.44
C PRO A 135 6.97 -1.05 9.90
N PHE A 136 6.92 0.14 10.53
CA PHE A 136 6.42 0.27 11.89
C PHE A 136 4.96 -0.16 12.04
N ASN A 137 4.06 0.37 11.19
CA ASN A 137 2.65 0.00 11.22
C ASN A 137 2.45 -1.48 10.93
N PHE A 138 3.16 -2.02 9.94
CA PHE A 138 3.02 -3.43 9.60
C PHE A 138 3.52 -4.35 10.73
N ALA A 139 4.66 -4.05 11.34
CA ALA A 139 5.17 -4.80 12.49
C ALA A 139 4.22 -4.70 13.71
N PHE A 140 3.69 -3.51 13.98
CA PHE A 140 2.77 -3.29 15.10
C PHE A 140 1.42 -4.01 14.89
N TRP A 141 0.67 -3.66 13.84
CA TRP A 141 -0.66 -4.21 13.59
C TRP A 141 -0.61 -5.68 13.16
N GLY A 142 0.36 -6.05 12.33
CA GLY A 142 0.58 -7.44 11.90
C GLY A 142 1.01 -8.32 13.05
N GLY A 143 1.90 -7.84 13.93
CA GLY A 143 2.30 -8.55 15.14
C GLY A 143 1.16 -8.71 16.15
N LEU A 144 0.31 -7.68 16.32
CA LEU A 144 -0.90 -7.79 17.13
C LEU A 144 -1.89 -8.81 16.55
N TYR A 145 -2.06 -8.87 15.23
CA TYR A 145 -2.93 -9.85 14.59
C TYR A 145 -2.36 -11.27 14.71
N ALA A 146 -1.06 -11.46 14.46
CA ALA A 146 -0.41 -12.77 14.52
C ALA A 146 -0.55 -13.45 15.89
N LYS A 147 -0.53 -12.68 16.99
CA LYS A 147 -0.79 -13.19 18.36
C LYS A 147 -2.20 -13.75 18.56
N HIS A 148 -3.17 -13.30 17.76
CA HIS A 148 -4.56 -13.73 17.83
C HIS A 148 -4.94 -14.71 16.70
N SER A 149 -4.01 -15.02 15.78
CA SER A 149 -4.30 -15.93 14.67
C SER A 149 -4.40 -17.38 15.17
N PRO A 150 -5.42 -18.15 14.74
CA PRO A 150 -5.62 -19.55 15.11
C PRO A 150 -4.65 -20.53 14.44
N LEU A 151 -3.72 -20.07 13.58
CA LEU A 151 -2.76 -20.96 12.94
C LEU A 151 -1.76 -21.55 13.95
N LEU A 152 -1.59 -22.89 13.89
CA LEU A 152 -0.71 -23.69 14.75
C LEU A 152 0.79 -23.34 14.64
N VAL A 153 1.17 -22.58 13.61
CA VAL A 153 2.53 -22.05 13.46
C VAL A 153 2.50 -20.58 13.86
N PRO A 154 3.10 -20.19 14.99
CA PRO A 154 3.28 -18.78 15.30
C PRO A 154 4.09 -18.17 14.16
N ILE A 155 3.47 -17.30 13.36
CA ILE A 155 4.21 -16.50 12.39
C ILE A 155 5.04 -15.54 13.23
N SER A 156 6.28 -15.93 13.53
CA SER A 156 7.26 -15.05 14.13
C SER A 156 7.65 -14.02 13.08
N ILE A 157 6.90 -12.91 13.05
CA ILE A 157 7.32 -11.72 12.35
C ILE A 157 8.49 -11.15 13.13
N ASP A 158 9.72 -11.36 12.65
CA ASP A 158 10.86 -10.61 13.16
C ASP A 158 10.70 -9.15 12.70
N PRO A 159 10.40 -8.21 13.63
CA PRO A 159 10.18 -6.82 13.26
C PRO A 159 11.42 -6.18 12.62
N ILE A 160 12.62 -6.65 12.98
CA ILE A 160 13.89 -6.11 12.48
C ILE A 160 14.12 -6.55 11.03
N GLU A 161 13.93 -7.84 10.73
CA GLU A 161 14.08 -8.37 9.37
C GLU A 161 13.04 -7.76 8.42
N MET A 162 11.81 -7.64 8.89
CA MET A 162 10.72 -7.01 8.15
C MET A 162 11.00 -5.52 7.89
N PHE A 163 11.43 -4.79 8.93
CA PHE A 163 11.82 -3.39 8.78
C PHE A 163 12.94 -3.25 7.75
N ARG A 164 13.99 -4.08 7.85
CA ARG A 164 15.11 -4.08 6.91
C ARG A 164 14.63 -4.34 5.49
N THR A 165 13.80 -5.35 5.28
CA THR A 165 13.30 -5.74 3.95
C THR A 165 12.46 -4.64 3.32
N VAL A 166 11.47 -4.12 4.06
CA VAL A 166 10.59 -3.05 3.60
C VAL A 166 11.38 -1.76 3.37
N PHE A 167 12.33 -1.42 4.24
CA PHE A 167 13.22 -0.27 4.08
C PHE A 167 14.14 -0.41 2.86
N LEU A 168 14.65 -1.60 2.54
CA LEU A 168 15.46 -1.80 1.34
C LEU A 168 14.63 -1.64 0.06
N ILE A 169 13.41 -2.22 0.04
CA ILE A 169 12.54 -2.20 -1.16
C ILE A 169 11.92 -0.83 -1.38
N LEU A 170 11.48 -0.14 -0.33
CA LEU A 170 10.84 1.18 -0.45
C LEU A 170 11.84 2.32 -0.26
N GLY A 171 12.74 2.20 0.71
CA GLY A 171 13.55 3.30 1.16
C GLY A 171 14.70 3.68 0.25
N ILE A 172 15.42 2.70 -0.30
CA ILE A 172 16.48 2.99 -1.28
C ILE A 172 15.89 3.72 -2.50
N PRO A 173 14.81 3.24 -3.15
CA PRO A 173 14.24 3.94 -4.30
C PRO A 173 13.68 5.32 -3.98
N VAL A 174 13.05 5.49 -2.80
CA VAL A 174 12.54 6.80 -2.37
C VAL A 174 13.67 7.79 -2.16
N ILE A 175 14.72 7.40 -1.42
CA ILE A 175 15.88 8.26 -1.16
C ILE A 175 16.56 8.66 -2.47
N LEU A 176 16.79 7.70 -3.38
CA LEU A 176 17.40 7.97 -4.68
C LEU A 176 16.53 8.87 -5.56
N GLY A 177 15.23 8.59 -5.64
CA GLY A 177 14.29 9.39 -6.43
C GLY A 177 14.23 10.83 -5.92
N MET A 178 14.12 11.01 -4.60
CA MET A 178 14.16 12.32 -3.96
C MET A 178 15.48 13.04 -4.21
N PHE A 179 16.61 12.36 -4.03
CA PHE A 179 17.93 12.94 -4.22
C PHE A 179 18.11 13.46 -5.67
N ILE A 180 17.77 12.64 -6.66
CA ILE A 180 17.84 13.03 -8.07
C ILE A 180 16.84 14.15 -8.38
N GLY A 181 15.61 14.04 -7.86
CA GLY A 181 14.55 15.02 -8.03
C GLY A 181 14.93 16.42 -7.53
N MET A 182 15.60 16.48 -6.37
CA MET A 182 16.05 17.72 -5.75
C MET A 182 17.36 18.25 -6.37
N ARG A 183 18.32 17.37 -6.69
CA ARG A 183 19.64 17.76 -7.20
C ARG A 183 19.62 18.17 -8.67
N PHE A 184 18.77 17.55 -9.47
CA PHE A 184 18.67 17.75 -10.93
C PHE A 184 17.24 18.11 -11.35
N PRO A 185 16.69 19.26 -10.93
CA PRO A 185 15.27 19.59 -11.12
C PRO A 185 14.87 19.72 -12.60
N LYS A 186 15.77 20.17 -13.48
CA LYS A 186 15.52 20.23 -14.94
C LYS A 186 15.33 18.84 -15.55
N PHE A 187 16.18 17.89 -15.16
CA PHE A 187 16.09 16.49 -15.59
C PHE A 187 14.82 15.85 -15.05
N SER A 188 14.60 15.96 -13.74
CA SER A 188 13.42 15.40 -13.09
C SER A 188 12.13 15.92 -13.70
N LYS A 189 12.00 17.24 -13.94
CA LYS A 189 10.80 17.80 -14.59
C LYS A 189 10.57 17.24 -16.01
N ARG A 190 11.64 16.97 -16.76
CA ARG A 190 11.54 16.38 -18.10
C ARG A 190 11.18 14.90 -18.06
N MET A 191 11.69 14.18 -17.07
CA MET A 191 11.56 12.72 -16.94
C MET A 191 10.40 12.26 -16.05
N ASP A 192 9.75 13.17 -15.35
CA ASP A 192 8.64 12.90 -14.44
C ASP A 192 7.53 12.05 -15.10
N LYS A 193 6.93 12.58 -16.18
CA LYS A 193 5.88 11.88 -16.92
C LYS A 193 6.37 10.58 -17.58
N PRO A 194 7.51 10.56 -18.30
CA PRO A 194 8.04 9.33 -18.88
C PRO A 194 8.28 8.22 -17.85
N ILE A 195 8.92 8.52 -16.72
CA ILE A 195 9.25 7.53 -15.69
C ILE A 195 7.98 7.03 -15.01
N GLN A 196 7.02 7.90 -14.71
CA GLN A 196 5.74 7.47 -14.17
C GLN A 196 4.98 6.57 -15.14
N ALA A 197 4.89 6.95 -16.43
CA ALA A 197 4.23 6.15 -17.44
C ALA A 197 4.90 4.78 -17.60
N ALA A 198 6.24 4.75 -17.69
CA ALA A 198 7.01 3.51 -17.75
C ALA A 198 6.77 2.64 -16.50
N SER A 199 6.69 3.24 -15.31
CA SER A 199 6.43 2.52 -14.05
C SER A 199 5.05 1.88 -14.04
N VAL A 200 4.03 2.62 -14.47
CA VAL A 200 2.65 2.11 -14.56
C VAL A 200 2.54 1.00 -15.62
N ILE A 201 3.14 1.19 -16.80
CA ILE A 201 3.14 0.18 -17.86
C ILE A 201 3.84 -1.09 -17.39
N PHE A 202 5.00 -0.97 -16.75
CA PHE A 202 5.74 -2.10 -16.20
C PHE A 202 4.92 -2.85 -15.14
N PHE A 203 4.28 -2.10 -14.22
CA PHE A 203 3.45 -2.69 -13.17
C PHE A 203 2.21 -3.38 -13.72
N ILE A 204 1.51 -2.78 -14.68
CA ILE A 204 0.38 -3.42 -15.37
C ILE A 204 0.84 -4.68 -16.09
N GLY A 205 1.99 -4.63 -16.80
CA GLY A 205 2.57 -5.80 -17.46
C GLY A 205 2.86 -6.92 -16.46
N PHE A 206 3.44 -6.60 -15.31
CA PHE A 206 3.66 -7.55 -14.22
C PHE A 206 2.33 -8.15 -13.70
N ILE A 207 1.31 -7.33 -13.44
CA ILE A 207 -0.01 -7.81 -13.00
C ILE A 207 -0.62 -8.76 -14.03
N VAL A 208 -0.59 -8.41 -15.31
CA VAL A 208 -1.14 -9.25 -16.38
C VAL A 208 -0.40 -10.58 -16.47
N ALA A 209 0.93 -10.58 -16.38
CA ALA A 209 1.73 -11.80 -16.38
C ALA A 209 1.44 -12.68 -15.14
N ALA A 210 1.39 -12.07 -13.95
CA ALA A 210 1.07 -12.77 -12.70
C ALA A 210 -0.35 -13.36 -12.74
N LEU A 211 -1.31 -12.61 -13.28
CA LEU A 211 -2.70 -13.06 -13.45
C LEU A 211 -2.78 -14.20 -14.46
N ALA A 212 -2.11 -14.09 -15.61
CA ALA A 212 -2.11 -15.15 -16.63
C ALA A 212 -1.54 -16.47 -16.07
N GLY A 213 -0.44 -16.39 -15.29
CA GLY A 213 0.16 -17.56 -14.64
C GLY A 213 -0.68 -18.17 -13.50
N ASN A 214 -1.66 -17.43 -12.98
CA ASN A 214 -2.50 -17.84 -11.85
C ASN A 214 -4.02 -17.76 -12.16
N PHE A 215 -4.40 -17.73 -13.44
CA PHE A 215 -5.75 -17.32 -13.86
C PHE A 215 -6.85 -18.25 -13.31
N SER A 216 -6.62 -19.56 -13.33
CA SER A 216 -7.55 -20.55 -12.79
C SER A 216 -7.76 -20.39 -11.28
N ILE A 217 -6.70 -20.07 -10.54
CA ILE A 217 -6.77 -19.80 -9.09
C ILE A 217 -7.52 -18.49 -8.85
N PHE A 218 -7.22 -17.46 -9.64
CA PHE A 218 -7.88 -16.15 -9.55
C PHE A 218 -9.39 -16.26 -9.71
N ILE A 219 -9.89 -16.87 -10.80
CA ILE A 219 -11.33 -17.01 -11.02
C ILE A 219 -12.00 -17.84 -9.92
N LYS A 220 -11.31 -18.86 -9.40
CA LYS A 220 -11.84 -19.69 -8.31
C LYS A 220 -12.06 -18.89 -7.03
N TYR A 221 -11.16 -17.97 -6.66
CA TYR A 221 -11.18 -17.32 -5.35
C TYR A 221 -11.46 -15.81 -5.36
N ILE A 222 -11.59 -15.17 -6.52
CA ILE A 222 -11.83 -13.72 -6.61
C ILE A 222 -13.10 -13.29 -5.86
N HIS A 223 -14.13 -14.12 -5.83
CA HIS A 223 -15.37 -13.81 -5.12
C HIS A 223 -15.16 -13.65 -3.60
N LEU A 224 -14.22 -14.38 -3.00
CA LEU A 224 -13.85 -14.26 -1.59
C LEU A 224 -13.10 -12.94 -1.31
N ILE A 225 -12.21 -12.54 -2.22
CA ILE A 225 -11.33 -11.39 -2.03
C ILE A 225 -12.01 -10.07 -2.46
N PHE A 226 -12.85 -10.10 -3.48
CA PHE A 226 -13.43 -8.90 -4.10
C PHE A 226 -14.18 -8.03 -3.10
N LEU A 227 -15.07 -8.63 -2.32
CA LEU A 227 -15.87 -7.88 -1.35
C LEU A 227 -15.01 -7.33 -0.22
N LEU A 228 -14.00 -8.08 0.25
CA LEU A 228 -13.03 -7.60 1.23
C LEU A 228 -12.29 -6.36 0.74
N VAL A 229 -11.80 -6.40 -0.50
CA VAL A 229 -11.08 -5.28 -1.12
C VAL A 229 -12.01 -4.09 -1.28
N LEU A 230 -13.25 -4.31 -1.73
CA LEU A 230 -14.25 -3.25 -1.89
C LEU A 230 -14.55 -2.56 -0.56
N LEU A 231 -14.77 -3.33 0.52
CA LEU A 231 -15.03 -2.79 1.85
C LEU A 231 -13.81 -2.08 2.43
N HIS A 232 -12.61 -2.62 2.25
CA HIS A 232 -11.38 -1.99 2.72
C HIS A 232 -11.15 -0.63 2.03
N ASN A 233 -11.37 -0.53 0.71
CA ASN A 233 -11.30 0.74 -0.01
C ASN A 233 -12.45 1.68 0.41
N GLY A 234 -13.66 1.15 0.61
CA GLY A 234 -14.81 1.92 1.10
C GLY A 234 -14.50 2.56 2.45
N LEU A 235 -13.94 1.80 3.40
CA LEU A 235 -13.48 2.31 4.69
C LEU A 235 -12.39 3.37 4.53
N ALA A 236 -11.43 3.17 3.63
CA ALA A 236 -10.41 4.17 3.35
C ALA A 236 -11.02 5.49 2.87
N PHE A 237 -11.94 5.44 1.90
CA PHE A 237 -12.64 6.63 1.41
C PHE A 237 -13.52 7.27 2.49
N SER A 238 -14.30 6.49 3.24
CA SER A 238 -15.17 7.00 4.30
C SER A 238 -14.41 7.62 5.45
N SER A 239 -13.24 7.07 5.83
CA SER A 239 -12.41 7.62 6.90
C SER A 239 -11.66 8.89 6.49
N GLY A 240 -11.47 9.10 5.18
CA GLY A 240 -10.80 10.28 4.63
C GLY A 240 -11.74 11.44 4.25
N TYR A 241 -13.06 11.19 4.15
CA TYR A 241 -14.09 12.18 3.86
C TYR A 241 -14.55 12.93 5.12
#